data_AF-A0A7S3NQQ4-F1
#
_entry.id   AF-A0A7S3NQQ4-F1
#
_cell.length_a   1.000
_cell.length_b   1.000
_cell.length_c   1.000
_cell.angle_alpha   90.00
_cell.angle_beta   90.00
_cell.angle_gamma   90.00
#
_symmetry.space_group_name_H-M   'P 1'
#
loop_
_entity.id
_entity.type
_entity.pdbx_description
1 polymer ?
#
loop_
_entity_poly.entity_id
_entity_poly.type
_entity_poly.pdbx_seq_one_letter_code
_entity_poly.pdbx_strand_id
1 'polypeptide(L)'
;KIIIGFLLCSILALSLAGVTWDTDLEHGHEKRAYGKYSSDGSDKLMIHVIAHTHDDVGWKKTPDEYYAGTKQWVQKAGIRYILDTLYSELMKDPAKKFTYVEMAYFQKWWNEQTDEVKANVQVLVDEGRLAFANAGMSMSDEATVHYE
;
A
#
# COMPACT_ATOMS: atom_id res chain seq x y z
N LYS A 1 -19.35 -19.05 37.76
CA LYS A 1 -18.33 -17.97 37.89
C LYS A 1 -17.04 -18.23 37.09
N ILE A 2 -17.04 -19.05 36.03
CA ILE A 2 -15.81 -19.39 35.26
C ILE A 2 -15.88 -18.93 33.79
N ILE A 3 -17.05 -18.55 33.27
CA ILE A 3 -17.23 -18.23 31.85
C ILE A 3 -16.95 -16.75 31.50
N ILE A 4 -16.90 -15.85 32.50
CA ILE A 4 -16.66 -14.41 32.28
C ILE A 4 -15.16 -14.08 32.13
N GLY A 5 -14.26 -14.96 32.60
CA GLY A 5 -12.81 -14.73 32.54
C GLY A 5 -12.17 -14.89 31.16
N PHE A 6 -12.77 -15.68 30.26
CA PHE A 6 -12.19 -15.94 28.94
C PHE A 6 -12.50 -14.84 27.91
N LEU A 7 -13.58 -14.07 28.09
CA LEU A 7 -13.98 -13.03 27.14
C LEU A 7 -13.16 -11.72 27.30
N LEU A 8 -12.59 -11.49 28.48
CA LEU A 8 -11.75 -10.32 28.75
C LEU A 8 -10.31 -10.48 28.22
N CYS A 9 -9.81 -11.72 28.14
CA CYS A 9 -8.47 -12.00 27.62
C CYS A 9 -8.37 -11.83 26.09
N SER A 10 -9.46 -12.09 25.35
CA SER A 10 -9.49 -11.92 23.89
C SER A 10 -9.62 -10.46 23.45
N ILE A 11 -10.18 -9.58 24.29
CA ILE A 11 -10.29 -8.14 23.98
C ILE A 11 -8.95 -7.42 24.22
N LEU A 12 -8.11 -7.86 25.16
CA LEU A 12 -6.76 -7.32 25.33
C LEU A 12 -5.78 -7.76 24.23
N ALA A 13 -5.96 -8.96 23.67
CA ALA A 13 -5.05 -9.52 22.67
C ALA A 13 -5.13 -8.82 21.29
N LEU A 14 -6.19 -8.08 20.98
CA LEU A 14 -6.31 -7.33 19.72
C LEU A 14 -5.69 -5.92 19.75
N SER A 15 -5.27 -5.42 20.92
CA SER A 15 -4.61 -4.11 21.03
C SER A 15 -3.11 -4.12 20.70
N LEU A 16 -2.54 -5.31 20.46
CA LEU A 16 -1.12 -5.52 20.20
C LEU A 16 -0.80 -5.83 18.72
N ALA A 17 -1.78 -5.69 17.83
CA ALA A 17 -1.49 -5.54 16.40
C ALA A 17 -0.81 -4.18 16.22
N GLY A 18 0.51 -4.16 16.43
CA GLY A 18 1.32 -2.96 16.40
C GLY A 18 1.08 -2.19 15.11
N VAL A 19 0.40 -1.05 15.24
CA VAL A 19 0.74 0.12 14.44
C VAL A 19 2.25 0.26 14.59
N THR A 20 2.98 0.24 13.49
CA THR A 20 4.42 0.51 13.52
C THR A 20 4.58 1.90 14.12
N TRP A 21 4.94 1.95 15.40
CA TRP A 21 5.35 3.20 16.02
C TRP A 21 6.58 3.65 15.24
N ASP A 22 6.47 4.81 14.59
CA ASP A 22 7.64 5.55 14.14
C ASP A 22 8.41 5.90 15.40
N THR A 23 9.39 5.06 15.74
CA THR A 23 10.34 5.37 16.79
C THR A 23 11.24 6.40 16.15
N ASP A 24 11.05 7.69 16.49
CA ASP A 24 11.82 8.83 16.04
C ASP A 24 13.32 8.48 15.93
N LEU A 25 13.72 7.86 14.81
CA LEU A 25 15.10 7.84 14.36
C LEU A 25 15.38 9.32 14.15
N GLU A 26 16.47 9.84 14.68
CA GLU A 26 16.82 11.25 14.58
C GLU A 26 16.86 11.68 13.10
N HIS A 27 15.73 12.13 12.58
CA HIS A 27 15.63 12.74 11.27
C HIS A 27 16.17 14.16 11.46
N GLY A 28 17.44 14.36 11.10
CA GLY A 28 18.07 15.68 11.12
C GLY A 28 17.27 16.66 10.25
N HIS A 29 16.38 17.43 10.86
CA HIS A 29 15.63 18.46 10.15
C HIS A 29 16.60 19.58 9.75
N GLU A 30 17.02 19.59 8.48
CA GLU A 30 17.81 20.68 7.94
C GLU A 30 16.92 21.94 7.82
N LYS A 31 17.01 22.83 8.82
CA LYS A 31 16.21 24.07 8.88
C LYS A 31 16.40 25.01 7.69
N ARG A 32 17.41 24.78 6.83
CA ARG A 32 17.66 25.56 5.61
C ARG A 32 16.66 25.29 4.49
N ALA A 33 15.92 24.18 4.53
CA ALA A 33 14.97 23.80 3.48
C ALA A 33 13.59 24.46 3.58
N TYR A 34 13.29 25.17 4.68
CA TYR A 34 12.01 25.87 4.83
C TYR A 34 12.03 27.21 4.09
N GLY A 35 11.59 27.20 2.84
CA GLY A 35 11.24 28.42 2.12
C GLY A 35 10.20 29.23 2.92
N LYS A 36 10.40 30.54 3.03
CA LYS A 36 9.43 31.44 3.67
C LYS A 36 8.28 31.69 2.68
N TYR A 37 7.18 30.95 2.81
CA TYR A 37 5.95 31.26 2.09
C TYR A 37 5.30 32.53 2.65
N SER A 38 4.67 33.34 1.79
CA SER A 38 4.00 34.56 2.21
C SER A 38 2.78 34.24 3.08
N SER A 39 2.64 34.92 4.21
CA SER A 39 1.51 34.72 5.14
C SER A 39 0.21 35.35 4.65
N ASP A 40 0.25 36.12 3.56
CA ASP A 40 -0.90 36.78 2.93
C ASP A 40 -1.65 35.88 1.94
N GLY A 41 -1.16 34.65 1.71
CA GLY A 41 -1.79 33.66 0.84
C GLY A 41 -1.70 33.96 -0.65
N SER A 42 -0.88 34.94 -1.07
CA SER A 42 -0.61 35.23 -2.48
C SER A 42 0.21 34.14 -3.16
N ASP A 43 0.99 33.39 -2.38
CA ASP A 43 1.86 32.31 -2.86
C ASP A 43 1.48 30.99 -2.17
N LYS A 44 0.57 30.23 -2.80
CA LYS A 44 0.08 28.95 -2.25
C LYS A 44 0.92 27.79 -2.73
N LEU A 45 1.52 27.05 -1.80
CA LEU A 45 2.15 25.77 -2.08
C LEU A 45 1.09 24.72 -2.43
N MET A 46 1.17 24.12 -3.61
CA MET A 46 0.38 22.94 -3.97
C MET A 46 1.10 21.69 -3.51
N ILE A 47 0.43 20.87 -2.70
CA ILE A 47 0.97 19.61 -2.18
C ILE A 47 0.17 18.47 -2.81
N HIS A 48 0.86 17.57 -3.52
CA HIS A 48 0.29 16.34 -4.03
C HIS A 48 0.69 15.17 -3.13
N VAL A 49 -0.28 14.58 -2.44
CA VAL A 49 -0.07 13.36 -1.66
C VAL A 49 -0.41 12.17 -2.54
N ILE A 50 0.57 11.32 -2.82
CA ILE A 50 0.41 10.15 -3.68
C ILE A 50 0.48 8.89 -2.82
N ALA A 51 -0.66 8.25 -2.60
CA ALA A 51 -0.70 6.96 -1.92
C ALA A 51 -0.21 5.85 -2.87
N HIS A 52 0.71 5.04 -2.38
CA HIS A 52 1.31 3.92 -3.12
C HIS A 52 1.73 2.80 -2.16
N THR A 53 2.09 1.64 -2.73
CA THR A 53 2.82 0.56 -2.06
C THR A 53 4.03 0.20 -2.90
N HIS A 54 5.06 -0.39 -2.28
CA HIS A 54 6.22 -0.92 -2.97
C HIS A 54 6.25 -2.43 -2.76
N ASP A 55 5.88 -3.17 -3.79
CA ASP A 55 5.63 -4.61 -3.72
C ASP A 55 6.70 -5.38 -4.49
N ASP A 56 7.88 -5.57 -3.88
CA ASP A 56 8.99 -6.29 -4.49
C ASP A 56 8.56 -7.65 -5.07
N VAL A 57 8.82 -7.87 -6.37
CA VAL A 57 8.57 -9.16 -7.04
C VAL A 57 9.69 -10.16 -6.71
N GLY A 58 9.78 -10.50 -5.43
CA GLY A 58 10.85 -11.32 -4.87
C GLY A 58 12.01 -10.48 -4.33
N TRP A 59 12.36 -10.70 -3.07
CA TRP A 59 13.51 -10.09 -2.39
C TRP A 59 13.92 -10.96 -1.19
N LYS A 60 13.28 -10.77 -0.03
CA LYS A 60 13.49 -11.64 1.16
C LYS A 60 12.57 -12.85 1.17
N LYS A 61 11.43 -12.75 0.51
CA LYS A 61 10.47 -13.83 0.30
C LYS A 61 10.32 -14.10 -1.20
N THR A 62 9.82 -15.27 -1.54
CA THR A 62 9.45 -15.56 -2.94
C THR A 62 8.23 -14.74 -3.35
N PRO A 63 7.98 -14.56 -4.66
CA PRO A 63 6.80 -13.83 -5.11
C PRO A 63 5.49 -14.39 -4.53
N ASP A 64 5.32 -15.70 -4.51
CA ASP A 64 4.12 -16.34 -3.95
C ASP A 64 3.98 -16.16 -2.44
N GLU A 65 5.10 -16.13 -1.70
CA GLU A 65 5.10 -15.89 -0.25
C GLU A 65 4.74 -14.44 0.09
N TYR A 66 5.20 -13.47 -0.72
CA TYR A 66 4.72 -12.10 -0.64
C TYR A 66 3.24 -11.98 -1.00
N TYR A 67 2.79 -12.65 -2.07
CA TYR A 67 1.40 -12.59 -2.50
C TYR A 67 0.45 -13.16 -1.45
N ALA A 68 0.70 -14.39 -1.01
CA ALA A 68 -0.12 -15.09 -0.04
C ALA A 68 0.02 -14.54 1.39
N GLY A 69 1.08 -13.77 1.67
CA GLY A 69 1.38 -13.30 3.02
C GLY A 69 1.82 -14.44 3.95
N THR A 70 2.62 -15.37 3.46
CA THR A 70 3.23 -16.41 4.28
C THR A 70 4.63 -15.97 4.74
N LYS A 71 5.25 -16.78 5.61
CA LYS A 71 6.57 -16.51 6.21
C LYS A 71 6.71 -15.10 6.80
N GLN A 72 5.69 -14.66 7.54
CA GLN A 72 5.64 -13.33 8.15
C GLN A 72 6.78 -13.06 9.15
N TRP A 73 7.45 -14.12 9.64
CA TRP A 73 8.66 -14.00 10.47
C TRP A 73 9.89 -13.53 9.67
N VAL A 74 9.93 -13.72 8.34
CA VAL A 74 11.01 -13.21 7.47
C VAL A 74 10.77 -11.74 7.16
N GLN A 75 9.56 -11.42 6.71
CA GLN A 75 9.12 -10.05 6.47
C GLN A 75 7.60 -9.99 6.56
N LYS A 76 7.11 -9.02 7.35
CA LYS A 76 5.69 -8.70 7.50
C LYS A 76 5.15 -8.05 6.23
N ALA A 77 4.61 -8.84 5.32
CA ALA A 77 4.08 -8.38 4.04
C ALA A 77 3.08 -9.40 3.47
N GLY A 78 2.02 -8.94 2.81
CA GLY A 78 1.00 -9.79 2.20
C GLY A 78 0.20 -9.04 1.13
N ILE A 79 0.57 -9.19 -0.13
CA ILE A 79 0.11 -8.30 -1.22
C ILE A 79 -1.36 -8.52 -1.56
N ARG A 80 -1.87 -9.75 -1.46
CA ARG A 80 -3.31 -10.02 -1.64
C ARG A 80 -4.15 -9.16 -0.69
N TYR A 81 -3.73 -9.04 0.57
CA TYR A 81 -4.43 -8.22 1.56
C TYR A 81 -4.34 -6.71 1.25
N ILE A 82 -3.22 -6.27 0.69
CA ILE A 82 -3.04 -4.88 0.25
C ILE A 82 -4.03 -4.56 -0.88
N LEU A 83 -4.11 -5.41 -1.90
CA LEU A 83 -4.99 -5.23 -3.05
C LEU A 83 -6.48 -5.32 -2.66
N ASP A 84 -6.86 -6.27 -1.80
CA ASP A 84 -8.23 -6.37 -1.27
C ASP A 84 -8.62 -5.10 -0.49
N THR A 85 -7.69 -4.58 0.33
CA THR A 85 -7.91 -3.36 1.13
C THR A 85 -8.00 -2.14 0.23
N LEU A 86 -7.08 -2.00 -0.74
CA LEU A 86 -7.08 -0.94 -1.75
C LEU A 86 -8.43 -0.87 -2.44
N TYR A 87 -8.90 -2.00 -2.99
CA TYR A 87 -10.20 -2.07 -3.65
C TYR A 87 -11.31 -1.61 -2.70
N SER A 88 -11.36 -2.16 -1.49
CA SER A 88 -12.40 -1.81 -0.52
C SER A 88 -12.40 -0.33 -0.13
N GLU A 89 -11.22 0.28 0.01
CA GLU A 89 -11.08 1.68 0.42
C GLU A 89 -11.42 2.65 -0.71
N LEU A 90 -11.07 2.30 -1.95
CA LEU A 90 -11.50 3.08 -3.11
C LEU A 90 -13.01 2.96 -3.34
N MET A 91 -13.63 1.79 -3.13
CA MET A 91 -15.08 1.69 -3.25
C MET A 91 -15.84 2.49 -2.18
N LYS A 92 -15.26 2.65 -0.98
CA LYS A 92 -15.91 3.38 0.13
C LYS A 92 -15.87 4.90 0.01
N ASP A 93 -14.79 5.46 -0.51
CA ASP A 93 -14.57 6.92 -0.47
C ASP A 93 -14.11 7.47 -1.83
N PRO A 94 -14.97 8.20 -2.56
CA PRO A 94 -14.67 8.72 -3.89
C PRO A 94 -13.50 9.71 -3.94
N ALA A 95 -13.11 10.31 -2.80
CA ALA A 95 -11.97 11.23 -2.76
C ALA A 95 -10.61 10.51 -2.78
N LYS A 96 -10.57 9.23 -2.41
CA LYS A 96 -9.32 8.46 -2.36
C LYS A 96 -8.83 8.11 -3.75
N LYS A 97 -7.52 8.19 -3.90
CA LYS A 97 -6.75 7.75 -5.06
C LYS A 97 -5.59 6.87 -4.62
N PHE A 98 -5.17 5.95 -5.48
CA PHE A 98 -4.03 5.09 -5.23
C PHE A 98 -3.27 4.81 -6.52
N THR A 99 -1.94 4.73 -6.44
CA THR A 99 -1.07 4.35 -7.56
C THR A 99 -0.46 2.98 -7.29
N TYR A 100 -0.65 2.03 -8.21
CA TYR A 100 -0.09 0.67 -8.15
C TYR A 100 0.90 0.44 -9.29
N VAL A 101 1.89 -0.44 -9.07
CA VAL A 101 3.03 -0.59 -9.99
C VAL A 101 3.18 -2.02 -10.55
N GLU A 102 3.33 -3.03 -9.69
CA GLU A 102 3.85 -4.34 -10.09
C GLU A 102 2.78 -5.29 -10.70
N MET A 103 2.73 -5.38 -12.02
CA MET A 103 1.67 -6.13 -12.72
C MET A 103 1.72 -7.65 -12.48
N ALA A 104 2.86 -8.22 -12.07
CA ALA A 104 2.92 -9.63 -11.70
C ALA A 104 1.93 -9.98 -10.57
N TYR A 105 1.80 -9.10 -9.58
CA TYR A 105 0.87 -9.28 -8.48
C TYR A 105 -0.55 -8.85 -8.82
N PHE A 106 -0.70 -7.71 -9.50
CA PHE A 106 -2.01 -7.23 -9.90
C PHE A 106 -2.72 -8.24 -10.81
N GLN A 107 -2.02 -8.82 -11.80
CA GLN A 107 -2.58 -9.82 -12.69
C GLN A 107 -2.98 -11.09 -11.94
N LYS A 108 -2.15 -11.56 -10.99
CA LYS A 108 -2.48 -12.71 -10.16
C LYS A 108 -3.75 -12.47 -9.36
N TRP A 109 -3.84 -11.32 -8.69
CA TRP A 109 -5.03 -10.90 -7.96
C TRP A 109 -6.24 -10.76 -8.88
N TRP A 110 -6.11 -10.07 -10.01
CA TRP A 110 -7.17 -9.87 -11.00
C TRP A 110 -7.81 -11.18 -11.45
N ASN A 111 -6.98 -12.20 -11.71
CA ASN A 111 -7.46 -13.51 -12.15
C ASN A 111 -8.28 -14.25 -11.08
N GLU A 112 -8.08 -13.94 -9.81
CA GLU A 112 -8.82 -14.50 -8.67
C GLU A 112 -10.16 -13.77 -8.42
N GLN A 113 -10.41 -12.62 -9.06
CA GLN A 113 -11.60 -11.79 -8.80
C GLN A 113 -12.84 -12.20 -9.59
N THR A 114 -14.00 -11.88 -9.03
CA THR A 114 -15.31 -12.00 -9.70
C THR A 114 -15.47 -10.95 -10.80
N ASP A 115 -16.41 -11.18 -11.72
CA ASP A 115 -16.70 -10.22 -12.80
C ASP A 115 -17.20 -8.87 -12.27
N GLU A 116 -17.92 -8.87 -11.15
CA GLU A 116 -18.36 -7.65 -10.46
C GLU A 116 -17.17 -6.81 -9.96
N VAL A 117 -16.22 -7.44 -9.28
CA VAL A 117 -15.01 -6.75 -8.78
C VAL A 117 -14.19 -6.22 -9.96
N LYS A 118 -14.04 -7.02 -11.02
CA LYS A 118 -13.34 -6.60 -12.25
C LYS A 118 -14.00 -5.38 -12.88
N ALA A 119 -15.32 -5.36 -13.01
CA ALA A 119 -16.07 -4.22 -13.53
C ALA A 119 -15.89 -2.98 -12.66
N ASN A 120 -15.96 -3.13 -11.33
CA ASN A 120 -15.75 -2.01 -10.40
C ASN A 120 -14.33 -1.44 -10.51
N VAL A 121 -13.32 -2.31 -10.63
CA VAL A 121 -11.93 -1.88 -10.81
C VAL A 121 -11.75 -1.12 -12.13
N GLN A 122 -12.40 -1.56 -13.21
CA GLN A 122 -12.40 -0.80 -14.47
C GLN A 122 -12.97 0.61 -14.28
N VAL A 123 -14.09 0.75 -13.57
CA VAL A 123 -14.67 2.07 -13.22
C VAL A 123 -13.67 2.90 -12.42
N LEU A 124 -13.01 2.34 -11.41
CA LEU A 124 -12.00 3.06 -10.61
C LEU A 124 -10.81 3.55 -11.45
N VAL A 125 -10.41 2.79 -12.47
CA VAL A 125 -9.37 3.17 -13.42
C VAL A 125 -9.86 4.28 -14.35
N ASP A 126 -11.06 4.16 -14.90
CA ASP A 126 -11.68 5.17 -15.78
C ASP A 126 -11.88 6.52 -15.06
N GLU A 127 -12.21 6.48 -13.76
CA GLU A 127 -12.32 7.68 -12.90
C GLU A 127 -10.94 8.26 -12.50
N GLY A 128 -9.83 7.59 -12.82
CA GLY A 128 -8.48 7.99 -12.42
C GLY A 128 -8.23 7.91 -10.92
N ARG A 129 -8.97 7.02 -10.24
CA ARG A 129 -8.85 6.77 -8.79
C ARG A 129 -7.90 5.64 -8.48
N LEU A 130 -7.84 4.63 -9.34
CA LEU A 130 -6.75 3.68 -9.41
C LEU A 130 -5.89 4.01 -10.63
N ALA A 131 -4.63 4.36 -10.40
CA ALA A 131 -3.67 4.62 -11.47
C ALA A 131 -2.59 3.52 -11.50
N PHE A 132 -2.14 3.15 -12.69
CA PHE A 132 -0.99 2.27 -12.87
C PHE A 132 0.22 3.09 -13.29
N ALA A 133 1.31 3.00 -12.53
CA ALA A 133 2.60 3.63 -12.84
C ALA A 133 3.63 2.55 -13.18
N ASN A 134 4.56 2.84 -14.09
CA ASN A 134 5.46 1.86 -14.73
C ASN A 134 4.70 0.75 -15.50
N ALA A 135 3.83 -0.02 -14.83
CA ALA A 135 2.97 -1.07 -15.39
C ALA A 135 3.74 -2.23 -16.05
N GLY A 136 5.03 -2.40 -15.73
CA GLY A 136 5.79 -3.61 -16.00
C GLY A 136 5.40 -4.76 -15.05
N MET A 137 5.86 -5.98 -15.38
CA MET A 137 5.68 -7.14 -14.50
C MET A 137 6.33 -6.92 -13.13
N SER A 138 7.46 -6.23 -13.10
CA SER A 138 8.15 -5.74 -11.92
C SER A 138 8.72 -4.35 -12.22
N MET A 139 9.21 -3.67 -11.18
CA MET A 139 10.15 -2.57 -11.35
C MET A 139 11.53 -3.18 -11.64
N SER A 140 11.92 -3.22 -12.92
CA SER A 140 13.20 -3.81 -13.33
C SER A 140 14.38 -3.03 -12.76
N ASP A 141 15.48 -3.72 -12.48
CA ASP A 141 16.77 -3.07 -12.25
C ASP A 141 17.17 -2.22 -13.47
N GLU A 142 18.02 -1.21 -13.28
CA GLU A 142 18.51 -0.33 -14.35
C GLU A 142 19.98 -0.58 -14.70
N ALA A 143 20.72 -1.38 -13.92
CA ALA A 143 22.15 -1.64 -14.14
C ALA A 143 22.46 -2.94 -14.88
N THR A 144 21.69 -4.01 -14.62
CA THR A 144 22.01 -5.39 -15.04
C THR A 144 20.95 -6.01 -15.95
N VAL A 145 20.04 -5.20 -16.48
CA VAL A 145 19.02 -5.63 -17.43
C VAL A 145 19.46 -5.42 -18.87
N HIS A 146 18.93 -6.26 -19.76
CA HIS A 146 19.00 -6.00 -21.20
C HIS A 146 17.75 -5.20 -21.63
N TYR A 147 17.82 -4.52 -22.76
CA TYR A 147 16.70 -3.70 -23.26
C TYR A 147 15.54 -4.54 -23.84
N GLU A 148 15.71 -5.86 -23.95
CA GLU A 148 14.77 -6.85 -24.51
C GLU A 148 14.13 -7.66 -23.38
#